data_AF-A0A1E7H3L2-F1
#
_entry.id   AF-A0A1E7H3L2-F1
#
_cell.length_a   1.000
_cell.length_b   1.000
_cell.length_c   1.000
_cell.angle_alpha   90.00
_cell.angle_beta   90.00
_cell.angle_gamma   90.00
#
_symmetry.space_group_name_H-M   'P 1'
#
loop_
_entity.id
_entity.type
_entity.pdbx_description
1 polymer ?
#
loop_
_entity_poly.entity_id
_entity_poly.type
_entity_poly.pdbx_seq_one_letter_code
_entity_poly.pdbx_strand_id
1 'polypeptide(L)'
;MVDNSYIKKRPCRICRKWFVPNPRVGDRQKTCGSNECKQKWRNKKCAQWNRQNRVTFQTNYLDKKLQEVKNQVNSSDKPLPQVPQSGNKSKLPRELIQKVIGAQEFVIAQYLAQVLLRSFQEVIRAQSVDIISEVKRLPPRDHSRGDSQLRSP
;
A
#
# COMPACT_ATOMS: atom_id res chain seq x y z
N MET A 1 -23.38 -20.98 37.09
CA MET A 1 -22.69 -21.67 35.99
C MET A 1 -23.32 -21.17 34.71
N VAL A 2 -22.61 -20.40 33.88
CA VAL A 2 -23.24 -19.74 32.72
C VAL A 2 -23.36 -20.75 31.58
N ASP A 3 -24.60 -21.10 31.25
CA ASP A 3 -24.96 -21.97 30.13
C ASP A 3 -24.31 -21.48 28.82
N ASN A 4 -23.36 -22.25 28.31
CA ASN A 4 -22.64 -21.98 27.06
C ASN A 4 -23.45 -22.45 25.83
N SER A 5 -24.75 -22.22 25.88
CA SER A 5 -25.76 -22.71 24.93
C SER A 5 -25.65 -21.94 23.60
N TYR A 6 -25.04 -22.62 22.62
CA TYR A 6 -25.01 -22.40 21.17
C TYR A 6 -24.15 -21.27 20.58
N ILE A 7 -22.84 -21.32 20.83
CA ILE A 7 -21.90 -20.66 19.90
C ILE A 7 -21.90 -21.45 18.59
N LYS A 8 -22.57 -20.90 17.57
CA LYS A 8 -22.65 -21.50 16.24
C LYS A 8 -21.26 -21.53 15.59
N LYS A 9 -20.95 -22.67 14.96
CA LYS A 9 -19.77 -22.79 14.09
C LYS A 9 -19.87 -21.77 12.95
N ARG A 10 -18.72 -21.25 12.52
CA ARG A 10 -18.64 -20.36 11.35
C ARG A 10 -17.32 -20.49 10.61
N PRO A 11 -17.25 -20.12 9.33
CA PRO A 11 -16.00 -20.13 8.58
C PRO A 11 -15.05 -18.99 9.00
N CYS A 12 -13.75 -19.29 9.00
CA CYS A 12 -12.70 -18.29 9.17
C CYS A 12 -12.68 -17.30 8.00
N ARG A 13 -12.57 -15.99 8.27
CA ARG A 13 -12.51 -14.96 7.21
C ARG A 13 -11.23 -14.97 6.36
N ILE A 14 -10.24 -15.80 6.70
CA ILE A 14 -8.97 -15.91 5.98
C ILE A 14 -8.88 -17.26 5.26
N CYS A 15 -8.86 -18.38 6.00
CA CYS A 15 -8.70 -19.72 5.43
C CYS A 15 -10.02 -20.46 5.16
N ARG A 16 -11.18 -19.86 5.49
CA ARG A 16 -12.53 -20.42 5.31
C ARG A 16 -12.85 -21.73 6.05
N LYS A 17 -11.90 -22.31 6.77
CA LYS A 17 -12.15 -23.46 7.67
C LYS A 17 -13.20 -23.12 8.72
N TRP A 18 -14.15 -24.02 8.94
CA TRP A 18 -15.16 -23.90 9.98
C TRP A 18 -14.52 -24.04 11.37
N PHE A 19 -14.86 -23.17 12.29
CA PHE A 19 -14.40 -23.20 13.68
C PHE A 19 -15.49 -22.77 14.65
N VAL A 20 -15.34 -23.15 15.92
CA VAL A 20 -16.17 -22.66 17.02
C VAL A 20 -15.43 -21.47 17.68
N PRO A 21 -15.99 -20.26 17.67
CA PRO A 21 -15.43 -19.12 18.39
C PRO A 21 -15.29 -19.37 19.90
N ASN A 22 -14.29 -18.76 20.52
CA ASN A 22 -14.16 -18.78 21.98
C ASN A 22 -15.34 -18.01 22.62
N PRO A 23 -16.04 -18.58 23.61
CA PRO A 23 -17.17 -17.95 24.29
C PRO A 23 -16.95 -16.52 24.77
N ARG A 24 -15.76 -16.24 25.33
CA ARG A 24 -15.43 -14.90 25.85
C ARG A 24 -15.34 -13.85 24.75
N VAL A 25 -14.92 -14.27 23.56
CA VAL A 25 -14.70 -13.38 22.41
C VAL A 25 -15.95 -13.32 21.52
N GLY A 26 -16.68 -14.44 21.41
CA GLY A 26 -17.92 -14.58 20.66
C GLY A 26 -17.77 -14.07 19.24
N ASP A 27 -18.62 -13.13 18.86
CA ASP A 27 -18.67 -12.56 17.51
C ASP A 27 -17.47 -11.71 17.11
N ARG A 28 -16.64 -11.30 18.08
CA ARG A 28 -15.43 -10.52 17.79
C ARG A 28 -14.34 -11.40 17.14
N GLN A 29 -14.34 -12.71 17.37
CA GLN A 29 -13.34 -13.61 16.81
C GLN A 29 -13.62 -13.90 15.32
N LYS A 30 -13.01 -13.14 14.42
CA LYS A 30 -13.25 -13.29 12.97
C LYS A 30 -12.42 -14.38 12.29
N THR A 31 -11.45 -14.98 12.98
CA THR A 31 -10.52 -15.98 12.45
C THR A 31 -10.52 -17.26 13.28
N CYS A 32 -10.09 -18.38 12.68
CA CYS A 32 -10.02 -19.69 13.35
C CYS A 32 -9.05 -19.77 14.54
N GLY A 33 -8.26 -18.72 14.80
CA GLY A 33 -7.34 -18.69 15.93
C GLY A 33 -5.88 -18.99 15.58
N SER A 34 -5.58 -19.52 14.39
CA SER A 34 -4.20 -19.72 13.95
C SER A 34 -3.46 -18.39 13.80
N ASN A 35 -2.16 -18.39 14.14
CA ASN A 35 -1.33 -17.18 14.12
C ASN A 35 -1.28 -16.54 12.73
N GLU A 36 -1.19 -17.35 11.67
CA GLU A 36 -1.26 -16.87 10.30
C GLU A 36 -2.56 -16.14 9.98
N CYS A 37 -3.71 -16.72 10.36
CA CYS A 37 -5.01 -16.11 10.09
C CYS A 37 -5.22 -14.85 10.93
N LYS A 38 -4.77 -14.83 12.19
CA LYS A 38 -4.77 -13.63 13.03
C LYS A 38 -3.93 -12.52 12.40
N GLN A 39 -2.72 -12.84 11.95
CA GLN A 39 -1.80 -11.87 11.35
C GLN A 39 -2.36 -11.31 10.04
N LYS A 40 -2.85 -12.16 9.14
CA LYS A 40 -3.49 -11.73 7.88
C LYS A 40 -4.72 -10.84 8.14
N TRP A 41 -5.54 -11.21 9.13
CA TRP A 41 -6.70 -10.40 9.52
C TRP A 41 -6.30 -9.05 10.12
N ARG A 42 -5.30 -9.03 11.01
CA ARG A 42 -4.72 -7.81 11.57
C ARG A 42 -4.20 -6.90 10.47
N ASN A 43 -3.38 -7.41 9.56
CA ASN A 43 -2.85 -6.65 8.42
C ASN A 43 -3.97 -6.06 7.56
N LYS A 44 -5.02 -6.84 7.25
CA LYS A 44 -6.18 -6.37 6.50
C LYS A 44 -6.91 -5.24 7.23
N LYS A 45 -7.08 -5.36 8.55
CA LYS A 45 -7.76 -4.34 9.37
C LYS A 45 -6.92 -3.09 9.57
N CYS A 46 -5.63 -3.21 9.81
CA CYS A 46 -4.70 -2.07 9.82
C CYS A 46 -4.69 -1.36 8.45
N ALA A 47 -4.64 -2.10 7.35
CA ALA A 47 -4.70 -1.50 6.01
C ALA A 47 -6.03 -0.77 5.76
N GLN A 48 -7.16 -1.34 6.17
CA GLN A 48 -8.47 -0.68 6.08
C GLN A 48 -8.49 0.60 6.91
N TRP A 49 -8.03 0.53 8.17
CA TRP A 49 -8.00 1.68 9.06
C TRP A 49 -7.06 2.77 8.56
N ASN A 50 -5.87 2.42 8.05
CA ASN A 50 -4.91 3.36 7.45
C ASN A 50 -5.48 4.05 6.20
N ARG A 51 -6.30 3.35 5.41
CA ARG A 51 -6.97 3.95 4.24
C ARG A 51 -8.02 4.99 4.66
N GLN A 52 -8.74 4.73 5.74
CA GLN A 52 -9.75 5.65 6.28
C GLN A 52 -9.11 6.83 7.04
N ASN A 53 -7.98 6.59 7.71
CA ASN A 53 -7.28 7.56 8.54
C ASN A 53 -5.93 7.93 7.91
N ARG A 54 -5.96 8.28 6.61
CA ARG A 54 -4.76 8.58 5.84
C ARG A 54 -3.93 9.68 6.48
N VAL A 55 -4.56 10.79 6.86
CA VAL A 55 -3.88 11.94 7.47
C VAL A 55 -3.17 11.53 8.76
N THR A 56 -3.87 10.86 9.68
CA THR A 56 -3.28 10.37 10.93
C THR A 56 -2.09 9.45 10.70
N PHE A 57 -2.19 8.53 9.74
CA PHE A 57 -1.08 7.65 9.38
C PHE A 57 0.11 8.44 8.81
N GLN A 58 -0.15 9.40 7.93
CA GLN A 58 0.87 10.27 7.32
C GLN A 58 1.59 11.11 8.38
N THR A 59 0.83 11.75 9.29
CA THR A 59 1.37 12.54 10.41
C THR A 59 2.25 11.68 11.30
N ASN A 60 1.75 10.53 11.78
CA ASN A 60 2.52 9.64 12.66
C ASN A 60 3.76 9.07 11.98
N TYR A 61 3.70 8.81 10.67
CA TYR A 61 4.85 8.32 9.91
C TYR A 61 5.93 9.40 9.76
N LEU A 62 5.54 10.61 9.38
CA LEU A 62 6.46 11.73 9.19
C LEU A 62 7.08 12.15 10.53
N ASP A 63 6.28 12.25 11.60
CA ASP A 63 6.77 12.59 12.94
C ASP A 63 7.84 11.60 13.40
N LYS A 64 7.60 10.28 13.28
CA LYS A 64 8.61 9.25 13.59
C LYS A 64 9.90 9.44 12.80
N LYS A 65 9.81 9.79 11.51
CA LYS A 65 10.98 10.06 10.67
C LYS A 65 11.75 11.29 11.11
N LEU A 66 11.06 12.34 11.52
CA LEU A 66 11.69 13.54 12.05
C LEU A 66 12.35 13.28 13.41
N GLN A 67 11.72 12.48 14.27
CA GLN A 67 12.31 12.05 15.56
C GLN A 67 13.56 11.20 15.34
N GLU A 68 13.56 10.27 14.38
CA GLU A 68 14.75 9.49 14.00
C GLU A 68 15.94 10.41 13.63
N VAL A 69 15.69 11.46 12.83
CA VAL A 69 16.72 12.44 12.45
C VAL A 69 17.19 13.26 13.65
N LYS A 70 16.26 13.74 14.50
CA LYS A 70 16.60 14.50 15.71
C LYS A 70 17.46 13.69 16.68
N ASN A 71 17.08 12.44 16.92
CA ASN A 71 17.82 11.55 17.83
C ASN A 71 19.25 11.29 17.32
N GLN A 72 19.44 11.21 16.00
CA GLN A 72 20.76 11.03 15.40
C GLN A 72 21.66 12.26 15.54
N VAL A 73 21.10 13.48 15.44
CA VAL A 73 21.85 14.73 15.65
C VAL A 73 22.25 14.88 17.13
N ASN A 74 21.39 14.46 18.06
CA ASN A 74 21.66 14.57 19.49
C ASN A 74 22.63 13.49 20.01
N SER A 75 22.76 12.35 19.33
CA SER A 75 23.64 11.22 19.74
C SER A 75 25.06 11.36 19.19
N SER A 76 25.56 12.59 19.07
CA SER A 76 26.82 12.92 18.40
C SER A 76 28.05 12.42 19.16
N ASP A 77 28.33 11.12 19.06
CA ASP A 77 29.63 10.47 19.31
C ASP A 77 29.89 9.27 18.36
N LYS A 78 29.09 9.10 17.29
CA LYS A 78 29.35 8.05 16.29
C LYS A 78 29.16 8.54 14.85
N PRO A 79 30.05 8.17 13.91
CA PRO A 79 29.92 8.57 12.51
C PRO A 79 28.59 8.10 11.92
N LEU A 80 27.95 8.98 11.15
CA LEU A 80 26.65 8.82 10.52
C LEU A 80 26.38 7.39 9.99
N PRO A 81 25.45 6.63 10.58
CA PRO A 81 24.92 5.44 9.94
C PRO A 81 23.80 5.83 8.98
N GLN A 82 23.96 5.39 7.74
CA GLN A 82 23.04 5.57 6.63
C GLN A 82 21.59 5.24 7.05
N VAL A 83 20.72 6.26 7.03
CA VAL A 83 19.26 6.11 7.13
C VAL A 83 18.83 4.96 6.19
N PRO A 84 17.92 4.05 6.60
CA PRO A 84 17.59 2.88 5.81
C PRO A 84 17.22 3.31 4.38
N GLN A 85 18.01 2.84 3.41
CA GLN A 85 17.86 3.16 1.99
C GLN A 85 16.51 2.61 1.50
N SER A 86 15.45 3.38 1.72
CA SER A 86 14.11 3.01 1.27
C SER A 86 13.98 3.39 -0.20
N GLY A 87 14.24 2.39 -1.04
CA GLY A 87 13.48 2.14 -2.26
C GLY A 87 13.84 2.92 -3.53
N ASN A 88 14.42 4.12 -3.46
CA ASN A 88 14.84 4.84 -4.65
C ASN A 88 16.18 5.51 -4.39
N LYS A 89 17.27 4.98 -4.98
CA LYS A 89 18.57 5.65 -5.02
C LYS A 89 18.46 6.85 -5.95
N SER A 90 17.85 7.93 -5.46
CA SER A 90 17.94 9.23 -6.13
C SER A 90 19.42 9.57 -6.27
N LYS A 91 19.91 9.78 -7.50
CA LYS A 91 21.30 10.16 -7.81
C LYS A 91 21.64 11.59 -7.36
N LEU A 92 20.96 12.08 -6.33
CA LEU A 92 21.08 13.44 -5.84
C LEU A 92 22.24 13.53 -4.84
N PRO A 93 23.03 14.61 -4.86
CA PRO A 93 24.12 14.84 -3.91
C PRO A 93 23.55 15.14 -2.51
N ARG A 94 23.15 14.09 -1.80
CA ARG A 94 22.39 14.16 -0.54
C ARG A 94 23.11 14.96 0.54
N GLU A 95 24.42 14.80 0.68
CA GLU A 95 25.23 15.47 1.71
C GLU A 95 25.22 16.99 1.52
N LEU A 96 25.41 17.46 0.28
CA LEU A 96 25.36 18.89 -0.05
C LEU A 96 23.96 19.46 0.21
N ILE A 97 22.91 18.74 -0.19
CA ILE A 97 21.53 19.19 0.00
C ILE A 97 21.19 19.27 1.49
N GLN A 98 21.59 18.28 2.29
CA GLN A 98 21.40 18.28 3.73
C GLN A 98 22.16 19.41 4.42
N LYS A 99 23.36 19.76 3.93
CA LYS A 99 24.15 20.89 4.44
C LYS A 99 23.47 22.24 4.20
N VAL A 100 22.83 22.42 3.04
CA VAL A 100 22.22 23.70 2.65
C VAL A 100 20.81 23.86 3.24
N ILE A 101 20.00 22.81 3.18
CA ILE A 101 18.56 22.88 3.48
C ILE A 101 18.26 22.36 4.90
N GLY A 102 19.11 21.51 5.45
CA GLY A 102 18.88 20.81 6.71
C GLY A 102 18.34 19.38 6.53
N ALA A 103 18.62 18.52 7.50
CA ALA A 103 18.28 17.11 7.43
C ALA A 103 16.77 16.84 7.59
N GLN A 104 16.06 17.66 8.38
CA GLN A 104 14.62 17.50 8.61
C GLN A 104 13.82 17.91 7.38
N GLU A 105 14.18 19.05 6.82
CA GLU A 105 13.62 19.65 5.61
C GLU A 105 13.81 18.72 4.40
N PHE A 106 14.99 18.11 4.28
CA PHE A 106 15.25 17.10 3.25
C PHE A 106 14.32 15.88 3.39
N VAL A 107 14.07 15.40 4.62
CA VAL A 107 13.16 14.28 4.87
C VAL A 107 11.71 14.65 4.55
N ILE A 108 11.28 15.87 4.88
CA ILE A 108 9.95 16.39 4.52
C ILE A 108 9.80 16.44 2.99
N ALA A 109 10.77 17.04 2.29
CA ALA A 109 10.75 17.14 0.83
C ALA A 109 10.72 15.75 0.16
N GLN A 110 11.54 14.81 0.63
CA GLN A 110 11.56 13.44 0.12
C GLN A 110 10.21 12.74 0.34
N TYR A 111 9.61 12.93 1.52
CA TYR A 111 8.30 12.39 1.84
C TYR A 111 7.19 12.94 0.93
N LEU A 112 7.13 14.27 0.74
CA LEU A 112 6.16 14.91 -0.14
C LEU A 112 6.32 14.44 -1.59
N ALA A 113 7.55 14.37 -2.09
CA ALA A 113 7.84 13.86 -3.43
C ALA A 113 7.34 12.42 -3.62
N GLN A 114 7.56 11.54 -2.63
CA GLN A 114 7.06 10.16 -2.68
C GLN A 114 5.52 10.09 -2.68
N VAL A 115 4.85 10.91 -1.86
CA VAL A 115 3.38 10.96 -1.81
C VAL A 115 2.82 11.41 -3.16
N LEU A 116 3.37 12.48 -3.74
CA LEU A 116 2.97 13.01 -5.03
C LEU A 116 3.19 12.01 -6.17
N LEU A 117 4.40 11.44 -6.27
CA LEU A 117 4.73 10.42 -7.27
C LEU A 117 3.78 9.23 -7.17
N ARG A 118 3.48 8.77 -5.94
CA ARG A 118 2.53 7.68 -5.74
C ARG A 118 1.13 8.07 -6.18
N SER A 119 0.64 9.28 -5.85
CA SER A 119 -0.68 9.71 -6.31
C SER A 119 -0.76 9.79 -7.84
N PHE A 120 0.27 10.29 -8.51
CA PHE A 120 0.31 10.32 -9.97
C PHE A 120 0.33 8.92 -10.57
N GLN A 121 1.13 8.00 -10.01
CA GLN A 121 1.15 6.60 -10.46
C GLN A 121 -0.22 5.92 -10.32
N GLU A 122 -0.98 6.18 -9.25
CA GLU A 122 -2.33 5.61 -9.11
C GLU A 122 -3.29 6.15 -10.18
N VAL A 123 -3.25 7.46 -10.48
CA VAL A 123 -4.08 8.06 -11.53
C VAL A 123 -3.71 7.54 -12.91
N ILE A 124 -2.41 7.52 -13.24
CA ILE A 124 -1.90 7.01 -14.52
C ILE A 124 -2.30 5.55 -14.70
N ARG A 125 -2.17 4.72 -13.65
CA ARG A 125 -2.58 3.31 -13.71
C ARG A 125 -4.07 3.17 -13.98
N ALA A 126 -4.92 3.92 -13.29
CA ALA A 126 -6.36 3.90 -13.54
C ALA A 126 -6.69 4.27 -14.99
N GLN A 127 -6.17 5.39 -15.48
CA GLN A 127 -6.36 5.83 -16.86
C GLN A 127 -5.84 4.81 -17.89
N SER A 128 -4.67 4.21 -17.64
CA SER A 128 -4.12 3.20 -18.55
C SER A 128 -5.01 1.96 -18.65
N VAL A 129 -5.65 1.54 -17.55
CA VAL A 129 -6.60 0.42 -17.54
C VAL A 129 -7.84 0.76 -18.37
N ASP A 130 -8.35 1.98 -18.24
CA ASP A 130 -9.52 2.45 -18.99
C ASP A 130 -9.22 2.50 -20.50
N ILE A 131 -8.11 3.11 -20.90
CA ILE A 131 -7.65 3.17 -22.30
C ILE A 131 -7.48 1.76 -22.88
N ILE A 132 -6.82 0.86 -22.14
CA ILE A 132 -6.65 -0.54 -22.58
C ILE A 132 -8.01 -1.22 -22.74
N SER A 133 -8.97 -0.95 -21.85
CA SER A 133 -10.30 -1.51 -21.92
C SER A 133 -11.09 -1.00 -23.13
N GLU A 134 -10.95 0.28 -23.49
CA GLU A 134 -11.56 0.88 -24.68
C GLU A 134 -10.95 0.29 -25.96
N VAL A 135 -9.62 0.21 -26.05
CA VAL A 135 -8.93 -0.39 -27.20
C VAL A 135 -9.38 -1.83 -27.43
N LYS A 136 -9.59 -2.63 -26.38
CA LYS A 136 -10.11 -4.00 -26.49
C LYS A 136 -11.56 -4.09 -26.98
N ARG A 137 -12.35 -3.03 -26.81
CA ARG A 137 -13.74 -2.96 -27.26
C ARG A 137 -13.88 -2.48 -28.70
N LEU A 138 -12.81 -1.92 -29.28
CA LEU A 138 -12.83 -1.56 -30.69
C LEU A 138 -12.89 -2.84 -31.54
N PRO A 139 -13.72 -2.87 -32.59
CA PRO A 139 -13.72 -3.98 -33.53
C PRO A 139 -12.31 -4.14 -34.12
N PRO A 140 -11.87 -5.39 -34.41
CA PRO A 140 -10.63 -5.62 -35.12
C PRO A 140 -10.61 -4.75 -36.37
N ARG A 141 -9.50 -4.06 -36.64
CA ARG A 141 -9.39 -3.30 -37.89
C ARG A 141 -9.47 -4.30 -39.04
N ASP A 142 -10.61 -4.32 -39.72
CA ASP A 142 -10.76 -5.00 -40.99
C ASP A 142 -9.70 -4.45 -41.92
N HIS A 143 -8.70 -5.28 -42.17
CA HIS A 143 -7.74 -5.08 -43.23
C HIS A 143 -8.52 -5.34 -44.51
N SER A 144 -9.10 -4.27 -45.06
CA SER A 144 -9.73 -4.26 -46.37
C SER A 144 -8.68 -4.71 -47.39
N ARG A 145 -8.61 -6.03 -47.64
CA ARG A 145 -7.93 -6.55 -48.82
C ARG A 145 -8.79 -6.14 -50.00
N GLY A 146 -8.32 -5.14 -50.74
CA GLY A 146 -8.98 -4.54 -51.91
C GLY A 146 -9.06 -5.47 -53.12
N ASP A 147 -9.40 -6.73 -52.91
CA ASP A 147 -9.60 -7.71 -53.97
C ASP A 147 -11.09 -7.98 -54.12
N SER A 148 -11.80 -7.05 -54.75
CA SER A 148 -13.11 -7.37 -55.31
C SER A 148 -13.31 -6.68 -56.65
N GLN A 149 -13.17 -7.51 -57.69
CA GLN A 149 -14.04 -7.59 -58.87
C GLN A 149 -13.95 -6.46 -59.91
N LEU A 150 -13.14 -6.69 -60.95
CA LEU A 150 -13.58 -6.47 -62.33
C LEU A 150 -13.20 -7.69 -63.17
N ARG A 151 -14.03 -8.74 -63.09
CA ARG A 151 -14.19 -9.72 -64.17
C ARG A 151 -15.42 -9.28 -64.95
N SER A 152 -15.27 -8.99 -66.23
CA SER A 152 -16.34 -8.66 -67.17
C SER A 152 -16.34 -9.72 -68.30
N PRO A 153 -17.47 -9.85 -69.02
CA PRO A 153 -18.26 -11.08 -69.17
C PRO A 153 -17.65 -12.19 -70.01
#